data_AF-A0A7J2MVI5-F1
#
_entry.id   AF-A0A7J2MVI5-F1
#
_cell.length_a   1.000
_cell.length_b   1.000
_cell.length_c   1.000
_cell.angle_alpha   90.00
_cell.angle_beta   90.00
_cell.angle_gamma   90.00
#
_symmetry.space_group_name_H-M   'P 1'
#
loop_
_entity.id
_entity.type
_entity.pdbx_description
1 polymer ?
#
loop_
_entity_poly.entity_id
_entity_poly.type
_entity_poly.pdbx_seq_one_letter_code
_entity_poly.pdbx_strand_id
1 'polypeptide(L)'
;MKFNESEEIKFRIGLVEIFILAGSFFVAYSKNEIKQALIIFFFLYILSALLCYVFLTRTKLLAIVIYLSFFMSYVYSTLLLIFLDAYSSTSSLHQLLFFIALVAIFTFAFLPPEISDKITNFLKGSSENIYLKIILGILAILSVIYFILITIELFQK
;
A
#
# COMPACT_ATOMS: atom_id res chain seq x y z
N MET A 1 18.99 8.50 -10.15
CA MET A 1 19.92 7.62 -9.40
C MET A 1 19.30 6.23 -9.42
N LYS A 2 19.93 5.22 -10.03
CA LYS A 2 19.48 3.83 -9.88
C LYS A 2 20.05 3.34 -8.56
N PHE A 3 19.19 2.90 -7.64
CA PHE A 3 19.64 2.23 -6.43
C PHE A 3 20.25 0.88 -6.81
N ASN A 4 21.25 0.45 -6.05
CA ASN A 4 21.75 -0.91 -6.18
C ASN A 4 20.69 -1.90 -5.64
N GLU A 5 20.58 -3.12 -6.16
CA GLU A 5 19.51 -4.08 -5.79
C GLU A 5 19.43 -4.31 -4.26
N SER A 6 20.59 -4.31 -3.59
CA SER A 6 20.69 -4.40 -2.14
C SER A 6 20.18 -3.17 -1.37
N GLU A 7 20.23 -1.98 -1.97
CA GLU A 7 19.73 -0.73 -1.38
C GLU A 7 18.21 -0.63 -1.50
N GLU A 8 17.62 -1.11 -2.60
CA GLU A 8 16.16 -1.13 -2.76
C GLU A 8 15.48 -2.12 -1.81
N ILE A 9 16.12 -3.27 -1.57
CA ILE A 9 15.65 -4.21 -0.55
C ILE A 9 15.69 -3.56 0.84
N LYS A 10 16.78 -2.87 1.19
CA LYS A 10 16.89 -2.13 2.46
C LYS A 10 15.84 -1.04 2.60
N PHE A 11 15.58 -0.28 1.53
CA PHE A 11 14.55 0.75 1.52
C PHE A 11 13.16 0.16 1.81
N ARG A 12 12.84 -0.98 1.20
CA ARG A 12 11.55 -1.67 1.41
C ARG A 12 11.41 -2.24 2.82
N ILE A 13 12.50 -2.77 3.39
CA ILE A 13 12.52 -3.18 4.80
C ILE A 13 12.24 -1.97 5.69
N GLY A 14 12.89 -0.83 5.43
CA GLY A 14 12.61 0.42 6.16
C GLY A 14 11.16 0.90 6.03
N LEU A 15 10.54 0.76 4.85
CA LEU A 15 9.11 1.05 4.67
C LEU A 15 8.21 0.14 5.51
N VAL A 16 8.52 -1.17 5.56
CA VAL A 16 7.79 -2.11 6.43
C VAL A 16 7.93 -1.71 7.89
N GLU A 17 9.12 -1.34 8.35
CA GLU A 17 9.35 -0.87 9.72
C GLU A 17 8.52 0.39 10.05
N ILE A 18 8.49 1.37 9.15
CA ILE A 18 7.68 2.59 9.31
C ILE A 18 6.19 2.22 9.42
N PHE A 19 5.71 1.28 8.60
CA PHE A 19 4.30 0.87 8.62
C PHE A 19 3.97 0.04 9.85
N ILE A 20 4.90 -0.75 10.39
CA ILE A 20 4.72 -1.41 11.69
C ILE A 20 4.58 -0.37 12.79
N LEU A 21 5.43 0.66 12.81
CA LEU A 21 5.36 1.74 13.80
C LEU A 21 4.03 2.50 13.69
N ALA A 22 3.65 2.94 12.48
CA ALA A 22 2.38 3.63 12.25
C ALA A 22 1.17 2.75 12.57
N GLY A 23 1.19 1.47 12.18
CA GLY A 23 0.17 0.49 12.52
C GLY A 23 0.00 0.30 14.03
N SER A 24 1.12 0.25 14.77
CA SER A 24 1.10 0.14 16.23
C SER A 24 0.46 1.37 16.88
N PHE A 25 0.67 2.55 16.30
CA PHE A 25 0.04 3.79 16.75
C PHE A 25 -1.49 3.75 16.53
N PHE A 26 -1.95 3.29 15.37
CA PHE A 26 -3.39 3.15 15.10
C PHE A 26 -4.06 2.22 16.11
N VAL A 27 -3.44 1.08 16.43
CA VAL A 27 -3.95 0.15 17.44
C VAL A 27 -3.95 0.80 18.83
N ALA A 28 -2.86 1.46 19.23
CA ALA A 28 -2.69 2.03 20.56
C ALA A 28 -3.68 3.16 20.86
N TYR A 29 -3.93 4.04 19.87
CA TYR A 29 -4.80 5.22 20.02
C TYR A 29 -6.26 4.97 19.66
N SER A 30 -6.61 3.78 19.19
CA SER A 30 -7.99 3.44 18.83
C SER A 30 -8.93 3.32 20.03
N LYS A 31 -10.21 3.64 19.79
CA LYS A 31 -11.31 3.42 20.75
C LYS A 31 -11.50 1.93 21.04
N ASN A 32 -11.95 1.60 22.25
CA ASN A 32 -12.09 0.21 22.71
C ASN A 32 -13.01 -0.64 21.81
N GLU A 33 -14.03 -0.06 21.17
CA GLU A 33 -14.97 -0.83 20.33
C GLU A 33 -14.30 -1.42 19.09
N ILE A 34 -13.34 -0.70 18.50
CA ILE A 34 -12.65 -1.11 17.26
C ILE A 34 -11.26 -1.71 17.49
N LYS A 35 -10.74 -1.58 18.72
CA LYS A 35 -9.38 -1.99 19.08
C LYS A 35 -9.10 -3.47 18.83
N GLN A 36 -10.06 -4.35 19.11
CA GLN A 36 -9.91 -5.79 18.86
C GLN A 36 -9.75 -6.09 17.37
N ALA A 37 -10.57 -5.47 16.51
CA ALA A 37 -10.46 -5.64 15.06
C ALA A 37 -9.10 -5.13 14.56
N LEU A 38 -8.67 -3.94 15.01
CA LEU A 38 -7.38 -3.38 14.65
C LEU A 38 -6.20 -4.26 15.08
N ILE A 39 -6.23 -4.87 16.26
CA ILE A 39 -5.20 -5.82 16.72
C ILE A 39 -5.10 -7.02 15.76
N ILE A 40 -6.24 -7.59 15.35
CA ILE A 40 -6.27 -8.75 14.43
C ILE A 40 -5.66 -8.37 13.07
N PHE A 41 -6.10 -7.26 12.48
CA PHE A 41 -5.56 -6.80 11.20
C PHE A 41 -4.07 -6.43 11.31
N PHE A 42 -3.64 -5.86 12.44
CA PHE A 42 -2.24 -5.52 12.67
C PHE A 42 -1.37 -6.77 12.76
N PHE A 43 -1.83 -7.81 13.47
CA PHE A 43 -1.12 -9.08 13.55
C PHE A 43 -1.03 -9.77 12.18
N LEU A 44 -2.12 -9.74 11.40
CA LEU A 44 -2.14 -10.27 10.04
C LEU A 44 -1.16 -9.51 9.11
N TYR A 45 -1.04 -8.20 9.28
CA TYR A 45 -0.06 -7.39 8.56
C TYR A 45 1.37 -7.79 8.92
N ILE A 46 1.70 -7.93 10.21
CA ILE A 46 3.04 -8.35 10.64
C ILE A 46 3.39 -9.74 10.10
N LEU A 47 2.46 -10.69 10.17
CA LEU A 47 2.69 -12.05 9.70
C LEU A 47 2.97 -12.08 8.19
N SER A 48 2.18 -11.34 7.41
CA SER A 48 2.38 -11.24 5.96
C SER A 48 3.66 -10.49 5.59
N ALA A 49 4.05 -9.47 6.36
CA ALA A 49 5.33 -8.77 6.22
C ALA A 49 6.52 -9.69 6.44
N LEU A 50 6.48 -10.52 7.50
CA LEU A 50 7.51 -11.51 7.79
C LEU A 50 7.63 -12.55 6.67
N LEU A 51 6.51 -13.07 6.20
CA LEU A 51 6.51 -14.00 5.06
C LEU A 51 7.09 -13.34 3.82
N CYS A 52 6.69 -12.11 3.49
CA CYS A 52 7.20 -11.37 2.35
C CYS A 52 8.73 -11.23 2.41
N TYR A 53 9.26 -10.86 3.57
CA TYR A 53 10.70 -10.77 3.82
C TYR A 53 11.41 -12.12 3.63
N VAL A 54 10.87 -13.21 4.17
CA VAL A 54 11.44 -14.56 4.01
C VAL A 54 11.47 -14.96 2.54
N PHE A 55 10.37 -14.77 1.80
CA PHE A 55 10.28 -15.19 0.42
C PHE A 55 11.17 -14.37 -0.52
N LEU A 56 11.30 -13.06 -0.25
CA LEU A 56 12.15 -12.13 -0.98
C LEU A 56 13.65 -12.40 -0.74
N THR A 57 14.04 -12.72 0.50
CA THR A 57 15.47 -12.93 0.85
C THR A 57 15.97 -14.37 0.64
N ARG A 58 15.14 -15.39 0.88
CA ARG A 58 15.58 -16.80 0.93
C ARG A 58 15.30 -17.58 -0.35
N THR A 59 14.08 -17.46 -0.88
CA THR A 59 13.59 -18.36 -1.95
C THR A 59 13.51 -17.73 -3.33
N LYS A 60 13.54 -16.39 -3.43
CA LYS A 60 13.42 -15.64 -4.69
C LYS A 60 12.19 -16.03 -5.52
N LEU A 61 11.12 -16.50 -4.85
CA LEU A 61 9.85 -16.89 -5.47
C LEU A 61 9.02 -15.63 -5.75
N LEU A 62 9.37 -14.98 -6.85
CA LEU A 62 8.90 -13.65 -7.24
C LEU A 62 7.36 -13.55 -7.27
N ALA A 63 6.66 -14.55 -7.79
CA ALA A 63 5.19 -14.59 -7.82
C ALA A 63 4.54 -14.55 -6.43
N ILE A 64 5.12 -15.26 -5.45
CA ILE A 64 4.62 -15.27 -4.06
C ILE A 64 4.84 -13.90 -3.42
N VAL A 65 5.98 -13.26 -3.73
CA VAL A 65 6.27 -11.92 -3.22
C VAL A 65 5.30 -10.87 -3.77
N ILE A 66 4.89 -10.95 -5.04
CA ILE A 66 3.86 -10.09 -5.61
C ILE A 66 2.54 -10.25 -4.86
N TYR A 67 2.12 -11.51 -4.67
CA TYR A 67 0.88 -11.82 -3.96
C TYR A 67 0.91 -11.29 -2.52
N LEU A 68 2.02 -11.51 -1.80
CA LEU A 68 2.21 -11.01 -0.44
C LEU A 68 2.26 -9.48 -0.40
N SER A 69 2.87 -8.83 -1.38
CA SER A 69 2.91 -7.36 -1.47
C SER A 69 1.50 -6.78 -1.63
N PHE A 70 0.67 -7.38 -2.48
CA PHE A 70 -0.73 -7.00 -2.62
C PHE A 70 -1.53 -7.29 -1.34
N PHE A 71 -1.37 -8.47 -0.75
CA PHE A 71 -2.07 -8.86 0.46
C PHE A 71 -1.73 -7.95 1.65
N MET A 72 -0.44 -7.65 1.86
CA MET A 72 0.01 -6.69 2.88
C MET A 72 -0.63 -5.32 2.69
N SER A 73 -0.68 -4.85 1.43
CA SER A 73 -1.26 -3.56 1.07
C SER A 73 -2.76 -3.52 1.34
N TYR A 74 -3.47 -4.60 1.01
CA TYR A 74 -4.88 -4.79 1.33
C TYR A 74 -5.12 -4.73 2.84
N VAL A 75 -4.39 -5.55 3.61
CA VAL A 75 -4.55 -5.64 5.07
C VAL A 75 -4.25 -4.31 5.74
N TYR A 76 -3.16 -3.64 5.34
CA TYR A 76 -2.77 -2.36 5.90
C TYR A 76 -3.74 -1.23 5.54
N SER A 77 -4.26 -1.21 4.32
CA SER A 77 -5.28 -0.23 3.90
C SER A 77 -6.59 -0.42 4.67
N THR A 78 -6.99 -1.67 4.92
CA THR A 78 -8.17 -1.99 5.74
C THR A 78 -7.97 -1.51 7.17
N LEU A 79 -6.79 -1.75 7.75
CA LEU A 79 -6.44 -1.30 9.08
C LEU A 79 -6.53 0.23 9.20
N LEU A 80 -5.94 0.95 8.25
CA LEU A 80 -5.98 2.41 8.21
C LEU A 80 -7.42 2.93 8.03
N LEU A 81 -8.22 2.28 7.19
CA LEU A 81 -9.60 2.68 6.94
C LEU A 81 -10.50 2.46 8.16
N ILE A 82 -10.39 1.32 8.84
CA ILE A 82 -11.11 1.08 10.11
C ILE A 82 -10.71 2.12 11.16
N PHE A 83 -9.42 2.46 11.24
CA PHE A 83 -8.95 3.49 12.14
C PHE A 83 -9.59 4.85 11.79
N LEU A 84 -9.55 5.28 10.53
CA LEU A 84 -10.08 6.58 10.10
C LEU A 84 -11.60 6.69 10.19
N ASP A 85 -12.34 5.64 9.82
CA ASP A 85 -13.82 5.62 9.88
C ASP A 85 -14.33 5.87 11.31
N ALA A 86 -13.59 5.43 12.33
CA ALA A 86 -13.93 5.71 13.73
C ALA A 86 -13.76 7.18 14.17
N TYR A 87 -13.13 8.01 13.33
CA TYR A 87 -12.90 9.45 13.58
C TYR A 87 -13.51 10.36 12.50
N SER A 88 -13.84 9.85 11.30
CA SER A 88 -14.43 10.64 10.22
C SER A 88 -15.64 9.96 9.60
N SER A 89 -16.79 10.65 9.60
CA SER A 89 -18.01 10.23 8.90
C SER A 89 -17.96 10.62 7.43
N THR A 90 -17.17 9.88 6.64
CA THR A 90 -17.09 10.03 5.18
C THR A 90 -18.12 9.16 4.47
N SER A 91 -18.56 9.58 3.28
CA SER A 91 -19.42 8.79 2.38
C SER A 91 -18.78 7.42 2.03
N SER A 92 -19.58 6.35 1.98
CA SER A 92 -19.14 4.99 1.66
C SER A 92 -18.44 4.86 0.31
N LEU A 93 -18.87 5.64 -0.70
CA LEU A 93 -18.24 5.66 -2.02
C LEU A 93 -16.83 6.27 -1.95
N HIS A 94 -16.66 7.32 -1.15
CA HIS A 94 -15.35 7.97 -0.96
C HIS A 94 -14.39 7.06 -0.20
N GLN A 95 -14.88 6.31 0.79
CA GLN A 95 -14.10 5.30 1.51
C GLN A 95 -13.64 4.17 0.57
N LEU A 96 -14.51 3.68 -0.30
CA LEU A 96 -14.16 2.63 -1.27
C LEU A 96 -13.07 3.12 -2.24
N LEU A 97 -13.22 4.33 -2.78
CA LEU A 97 -12.21 4.90 -3.69
C LEU A 97 -10.88 5.13 -2.98
N PHE A 98 -10.91 5.65 -1.74
CA PHE A 98 -9.73 5.82 -0.91
C PHE A 98 -9.01 4.50 -0.64
N PHE A 99 -9.79 3.47 -0.30
CA PHE A 99 -9.28 2.12 -0.09
C PHE A 99 -8.53 1.60 -1.33
N ILE A 100 -9.15 1.70 -2.51
CA ILE A 100 -8.54 1.24 -3.76
C ILE A 100 -7.24 2.00 -4.03
N ALA A 101 -7.23 3.32 -3.82
CA ALA A 101 -6.04 4.15 -4.01
C ALA A 101 -4.89 3.75 -3.06
N LEU A 102 -5.19 3.54 -1.77
CA LEU A 102 -4.21 3.09 -0.78
C LEU A 102 -3.62 1.72 -1.14
N VAL A 103 -4.48 0.76 -1.49
CA VAL A 103 -4.04 -0.58 -1.88
C VAL A 103 -3.11 -0.49 -3.09
N ALA A 104 -3.45 0.33 -4.09
CA ALA A 104 -2.60 0.51 -5.27
C ALA A 104 -1.24 1.13 -4.93
N ILE A 105 -1.23 2.21 -4.14
CA ILE A 105 0.00 2.92 -3.74
C ILE A 105 0.91 2.01 -2.92
N PHE A 106 0.38 1.34 -1.90
CA PHE A 106 1.16 0.44 -1.06
C PHE A 106 1.64 -0.79 -1.83
N THR A 107 0.82 -1.34 -2.72
CA THR A 107 1.24 -2.50 -3.53
C THR A 107 2.42 -2.12 -4.40
N PHE A 108 2.39 -0.93 -5.01
CA PHE A 108 3.52 -0.42 -5.78
C PHE A 108 4.77 -0.17 -4.92
N ALA A 109 4.59 0.37 -3.72
CA ALA A 109 5.68 0.60 -2.77
C ALA A 109 6.33 -0.70 -2.26
N PHE A 110 5.61 -1.83 -2.25
CA PHE A 110 6.13 -3.11 -1.79
C PHE A 110 6.60 -4.05 -2.91
N LEU A 111 6.14 -3.86 -4.15
CA LEU A 111 6.49 -4.69 -5.30
C LEU A 111 8.01 -4.81 -5.54
N PRO A 112 8.59 -6.00 -5.75
CA PRO A 112 10.03 -6.18 -5.96
C PRO A 112 10.63 -5.23 -7.00
N PRO A 113 11.89 -4.82 -6.84
CA PRO A 113 12.54 -3.89 -7.76
C PRO A 113 12.55 -4.37 -9.20
N GLU A 114 12.75 -5.68 -9.42
CA GLU A 114 12.71 -6.29 -10.75
C GLU A 114 11.35 -6.12 -11.46
N ILE A 115 10.26 -6.03 -10.71
CA ILE A 115 8.91 -5.76 -11.25
C ILE A 115 8.65 -4.28 -11.31
N SER A 116 9.06 -3.53 -10.28
CA SER A 116 8.94 -2.07 -10.26
C SER A 116 9.64 -1.49 -11.50
N ASP A 117 10.86 -1.92 -11.81
CA ASP A 117 11.61 -1.56 -13.01
C ASP A 117 10.92 -2.03 -14.29
N LYS A 118 10.35 -3.24 -14.34
CA LYS A 118 9.56 -3.69 -15.50
C LYS A 118 8.34 -2.80 -15.71
N ILE A 119 7.63 -2.40 -14.64
CA ILE A 119 6.49 -1.48 -14.71
C ILE A 119 6.97 -0.08 -15.11
N THR A 120 8.07 0.43 -14.57
CA THR A 120 8.62 1.75 -14.91
C THR A 120 9.14 1.78 -16.35
N ASN A 121 9.82 0.74 -16.83
CA ASN A 121 10.26 0.62 -18.22
C ASN A 121 9.09 0.42 -19.19
N PHE A 122 8.03 -0.26 -18.73
CA PHE A 122 6.77 -0.37 -19.44
C PHE A 122 6.04 0.98 -19.56
N LEU A 123 5.96 1.75 -18.47
CA LEU A 123 5.44 3.12 -18.45
C LEU A 123 6.26 4.07 -19.34
N LYS A 124 7.58 3.88 -19.39
CA LYS A 124 8.50 4.59 -20.29
C LYS A 124 8.41 4.17 -21.76
N GLY A 125 7.56 3.19 -22.10
CA GLY A 125 7.19 2.88 -23.48
C GLY A 125 7.69 1.56 -24.04
N SER A 126 8.39 0.72 -23.29
CA SER A 126 9.10 -0.45 -23.86
C SER A 126 8.29 -1.76 -23.99
N SER A 127 6.95 -1.79 -23.91
CA SER A 127 6.18 -3.01 -24.26
C SER A 127 4.69 -2.76 -24.58
N GLU A 128 4.15 -3.66 -25.42
CA GLU A 128 2.95 -3.58 -26.28
C GLU A 128 1.58 -3.71 -25.59
N ASN A 129 1.48 -3.77 -24.25
CA ASN A 129 0.19 -3.99 -23.57
C ASN A 129 -0.57 -2.69 -23.21
N ILE A 130 -1.19 -2.06 -24.20
CA ILE A 130 -1.97 -0.81 -24.07
C ILE A 130 -2.96 -0.82 -22.89
N TYR A 131 -3.64 -1.94 -22.63
CA TYR A 131 -4.63 -2.06 -21.56
C TYR A 131 -4.06 -1.87 -20.15
N LEU A 132 -2.85 -2.36 -19.90
CA LEU A 132 -2.24 -2.28 -18.57
C LEU A 132 -1.67 -0.87 -18.31
N LYS A 133 -1.25 -0.16 -19.36
CA LYS A 133 -0.88 1.28 -19.28
C LYS A 133 -2.09 2.15 -18.94
N ILE A 134 -3.24 1.87 -19.55
CA ILE A 134 -4.48 2.59 -19.28
C ILE A 134 -4.91 2.39 -17.83
N ILE A 135 -4.89 1.16 -17.30
CA ILE A 135 -5.29 0.88 -15.92
C ILE A 135 -4.39 1.60 -14.91
N LEU A 136 -3.07 1.55 -15.07
CA LEU A 136 -2.13 2.23 -14.18
C LEU A 136 -2.18 3.76 -14.31
N GLY A 137 -2.37 4.27 -15.53
CA GLY A 137 -2.55 5.71 -15.77
C GLY A 137 -3.83 6.24 -15.14
N ILE A 138 -4.94 5.50 -15.26
CA ILE A 138 -6.21 5.82 -14.60
C ILE A 138 -6.02 5.81 -13.08
N LEU A 139 -5.34 4.81 -12.51
CA LEU A 139 -5.06 4.75 -11.07
C LEU A 139 -4.23 5.95 -10.58
N ALA A 140 -3.21 6.37 -11.33
CA ALA A 140 -2.38 7.53 -10.99
C ALA A 140 -3.15 8.86 -11.13
N ILE A 141 -4.01 8.99 -12.13
CA ILE A 141 -4.85 10.19 -12.30
C ILE A 141 -5.91 10.25 -11.18
N LEU A 142 -6.53 9.13 -10.84
CA LEU A 142 -7.48 9.04 -9.75
C LEU A 142 -6.86 9.40 -8.40
N SER A 143 -5.61 9.00 -8.13
CA SER A 143 -4.93 9.36 -6.88
C SER A 143 -4.61 10.85 -6.79
N VAL A 144 -4.24 11.51 -7.91
CA VAL A 144 -4.00 12.96 -7.96
C VAL A 144 -5.29 13.76 -7.81
N ILE A 145 -6.36 13.36 -8.51
CA ILE A 145 -7.69 14.01 -8.37
C ILE A 145 -8.18 13.89 -6.93
N TYR A 146 -8.01 12.72 -6.33
CA TYR A 146 -8.41 12.48 -4.96
C TYR A 146 -7.62 13.32 -3.96
N PHE A 147 -6.30 13.46 -4.16
CA PHE A 147 -5.47 14.36 -3.37
C PHE A 147 -5.98 15.80 -3.44
N ILE A 148 -6.29 16.30 -4.63
CA ILE A 148 -6.82 17.66 -4.84
C ILE A 148 -8.16 17.84 -4.12
N LEU A 149 -9.09 16.89 -4.25
CA LEU A 149 -10.40 16.96 -3.60
C LEU A 149 -10.29 16.99 -2.06
N ILE A 150 -9.48 16.11 -1.48
CA ILE A 150 -9.20 16.14 -0.03
C ILE A 150 -8.61 17.48 0.39
N THR A 151 -7.68 18.01 -0.40
CA THR A 151 -7.02 19.28 -0.07
C THR A 151 -8.04 20.41 -0.08
N ILE A 152 -8.89 20.50 -1.10
CA ILE A 152 -9.94 21.54 -1.19
C ILE A 152 -10.90 21.45 0.00
N GLU A 153 -11.36 20.26 0.37
CA GLU A 153 -12.33 20.08 1.45
C GLU A 153 -11.73 20.38 2.84
N LEU A 154 -10.46 20.04 3.07
CA LEU A 154 -9.75 20.40 4.31
C LEU A 154 -9.53 21.90 4.49
N PHE A 155 -9.47 22.66 3.39
CA PHE A 155 -9.33 24.13 3.42
C PHE A 155 -10.66 24.89 3.37
N GLN A 156 -11.79 24.18 3.20
CA GLN A 156 -13.14 24.75 3.24
C GLN A 156 -13.85 24.57 4.59
N LYS A 157 -13.24 23.84 5.53
CA LYS A 157 -13.61 23.80 6.95
C LYS A 157 -12.77 24.79 7.76
#